data_AF-A0A958SNM5-F1
#
_entry.id   AF-A0A958SNM5-F1
#
_cell.length_a   1.000
_cell.length_b   1.000
_cell.length_c   1.000
_cell.angle_alpha   90.00
_cell.angle_beta   90.00
_cell.angle_gamma   90.00
#
_symmetry.space_group_name_H-M   'P 1'
#
loop_
_entity.id
_entity.type
_entity.pdbx_description
1 polymer ?
#
loop_
_entity_poly.entity_id
_entity_poly.type
_entity_poly.pdbx_seq_one_letter_code
_entity_poly.pdbx_strand_id
1 'polypeptide(L)'
;METYRHTLIIFFLAFSIHLVSAQETLCVFKTSPNIFSSASPTKALGKGTLIEMTDVITLKTGDMLSLIDKNGSLYKINTSGKYTYKQLISHKFEGDKSSLTSKYFKYLWEEMTHASGSETIIGGVFRGENLMRFPIDSALVVSSKVKFTWDIDSASTTYYFFLRNIETHTLLRLATNGSEVSLFKENPIFNTGNSFEWFVDTEAFPNLDNKTFHGFTLIDRAAYESKKEEFKSVIKELKIAGLTDQEIEQILCETYGLCK
;
A
#
# COMPACT_ATOMS: atom_id res chain seq x y z
N MET A 1 48.91 7.96 44.06
CA MET A 1 48.91 7.72 42.60
C MET A 1 47.80 6.72 42.25
N GLU A 2 46.58 6.96 42.72
CA GLU A 2 45.44 6.01 42.57
C GLU A 2 44.14 6.70 42.14
N THR A 3 44.03 8.02 42.33
CA THR A 3 42.86 8.81 41.89
C THR A 3 42.85 9.12 40.39
N TYR A 4 43.96 8.90 39.66
CA TYR A 4 44.03 9.10 38.21
C TYR A 4 43.65 7.86 37.38
N ARG A 5 43.55 6.66 37.99
CA ARG A 5 43.17 5.43 37.28
C ARG A 5 41.67 5.29 37.04
N HIS A 6 40.84 5.89 37.88
CA HIS A 6 39.38 5.78 37.76
C HIS A 6 38.76 6.82 36.83
N THR A 7 39.38 8.01 36.70
CA THR A 7 38.93 9.05 35.75
C THR A 7 39.21 8.68 34.29
N LEU A 8 40.26 7.88 34.04
CA LEU A 8 40.60 7.45 32.68
C LEU A 8 39.64 6.36 32.14
N ILE A 9 39.05 5.55 33.02
CA ILE A 9 38.13 4.47 32.64
C ILE A 9 36.72 5.01 32.35
N ILE A 10 36.29 6.07 33.05
CA ILE A 10 35.00 6.72 32.80
C ILE A 10 35.01 7.52 31.49
N PHE A 11 36.16 8.02 31.04
CA PHE A 11 36.27 8.70 29.75
C PHE A 11 36.28 7.74 28.55
N PHE A 12 36.65 6.47 28.74
CA PHE A 12 36.67 5.47 27.67
C PHE A 12 35.33 4.77 27.45
N LEU A 13 34.44 4.77 28.46
CA LEU A 13 33.10 4.16 28.36
C LEU A 13 32.04 5.10 27.74
N ALA A 14 32.35 6.39 27.62
CA ALA A 14 31.43 7.39 27.04
C ALA A 14 31.51 7.50 25.51
N PHE A 15 32.44 6.80 24.85
CA PHE A 15 32.66 6.92 23.41
C PHE A 15 32.08 5.78 22.56
N SER A 16 31.51 4.74 23.18
CA SER A 16 30.91 3.59 22.48
C SER A 16 29.42 3.76 22.15
N ILE A 17 28.85 4.95 22.35
CA ILE A 17 27.44 5.25 22.06
C ILE A 17 27.30 6.12 20.80
N HIS A 18 28.04 5.83 19.74
CA HIS A 18 27.77 6.46 18.45
C HIS A 18 27.80 5.45 17.31
N LEU A 19 26.73 5.54 16.50
CA LEU A 19 26.56 5.00 15.15
C LEU A 19 26.04 3.56 15.07
N VAL A 20 24.84 3.33 15.61
CA VAL A 20 23.84 2.64 14.77
C VAL A 20 23.49 3.63 13.66
N SER A 21 24.34 3.70 12.63
CA SER A 21 23.96 4.37 11.39
C SER A 21 22.83 3.52 10.84
N ALA A 22 21.60 4.05 10.82
CA ALA A 22 20.57 3.48 9.98
C ALA A 22 21.17 3.37 8.58
N GLN A 23 21.41 2.14 8.11
CA GLN A 23 21.96 1.93 6.78
C GLN A 23 20.98 2.55 5.79
N GLU A 24 21.45 3.50 4.99
CA GLU A 24 20.62 4.02 3.92
C GLU A 24 20.48 2.93 2.86
N THR A 25 19.26 2.44 2.72
CA THR A 25 18.91 1.38 1.78
C THR A 25 17.89 1.92 0.79
N LEU A 26 18.05 1.56 -0.47
CA LEU A 26 17.02 1.74 -1.48
C LEU A 26 16.25 0.44 -1.67
N CYS A 27 14.96 0.53 -1.94
CA CYS A 27 14.15 -0.63 -2.28
C CYS A 27 13.80 -0.62 -3.76
N VAL A 28 13.94 -1.75 -4.43
CA VAL A 28 13.52 -1.91 -5.82
C VAL A 28 11.99 -1.82 -5.89
N PHE A 29 11.50 -0.79 -6.58
CA PHE A 29 10.08 -0.59 -6.82
C PHE A 29 9.63 -1.24 -8.13
N LYS A 30 10.38 -1.02 -9.22
CA LYS A 30 10.12 -1.59 -10.55
C LYS A 30 11.44 -1.81 -11.29
N THR A 31 11.52 -2.90 -12.06
CA THR A 31 12.75 -3.29 -12.75
C THR A 31 12.43 -4.09 -14.01
N SER A 32 13.25 -3.93 -15.05
CA SER A 32 13.31 -4.88 -16.16
C SER A 32 13.75 -6.26 -15.66
N PRO A 33 13.35 -7.35 -16.35
CA PRO A 33 13.84 -8.69 -16.01
C PRO A 33 15.36 -8.77 -16.23
N ASN A 34 16.04 -9.64 -15.46
CA ASN A 34 17.46 -9.95 -15.61
C ASN A 34 18.44 -8.79 -15.35
N ILE A 35 18.08 -7.84 -14.48
CA ILE A 35 19.04 -6.92 -13.85
C ILE A 35 19.60 -7.59 -12.60
N PHE A 36 20.92 -7.49 -12.35
CA PHE A 36 21.58 -8.15 -11.22
C PHE A 36 22.41 -7.13 -10.42
N SER A 37 22.54 -7.38 -9.11
CA SER A 37 23.54 -6.71 -8.26
C SER A 37 24.85 -7.50 -8.25
N SER A 38 25.98 -6.81 -8.10
CA SER A 38 27.27 -7.43 -7.78
C SER A 38 27.24 -8.31 -6.53
N ALA A 39 26.41 -7.98 -5.53
CA ALA A 39 26.27 -8.80 -4.31
C ALA A 39 25.44 -10.07 -4.52
N SER A 40 24.66 -10.15 -5.60
CA SER A 40 23.82 -11.29 -5.92
C SER A 40 23.81 -11.55 -7.44
N PRO A 41 24.94 -12.00 -8.01
CA PRO A 41 25.11 -12.11 -9.47
C PRO A 41 24.23 -13.20 -10.10
N THR A 42 23.65 -14.10 -9.30
CA THR A 42 22.81 -15.22 -9.75
C THR A 42 21.32 -14.97 -9.53
N LYS A 43 20.95 -13.94 -8.75
CA LYS A 43 19.56 -13.60 -8.44
C LYS A 43 19.23 -12.25 -9.04
N ALA A 44 18.31 -12.24 -10.01
CA ALA A 44 17.85 -11.00 -10.60
C ALA A 44 17.16 -10.13 -9.53
N LEU A 45 17.35 -8.82 -9.63
CA LEU A 45 16.63 -7.84 -8.84
C LEU A 45 15.14 -7.97 -9.17
N GLY A 46 14.33 -8.10 -8.12
CA GLY A 46 12.88 -8.04 -8.18
C GLY A 46 12.34 -6.93 -7.29
N LYS A 47 11.04 -6.62 -7.43
CA LYS A 47 10.35 -5.70 -6.51
C LYS A 47 10.58 -6.16 -5.05
N GLY A 48 10.87 -5.21 -4.16
CA GLY A 48 11.18 -5.48 -2.75
C GLY A 48 12.65 -5.79 -2.47
N THR A 49 13.50 -5.95 -3.49
CA THR A 49 14.94 -6.20 -3.25
C THR A 49 15.58 -4.94 -2.67
N LEU A 50 16.32 -5.09 -1.56
CA LEU A 50 17.06 -4.00 -0.96
C LEU A 50 18.41 -3.84 -1.67
N ILE A 51 18.78 -2.57 -1.89
CA ILE A 51 20.05 -2.15 -2.47
C ILE A 51 20.82 -1.41 -1.38
N GLU A 52 21.93 -2.03 -0.99
CA GLU A 52 22.84 -1.52 0.03
C GLU A 52 23.92 -0.62 -0.58
N MET A 53 24.65 0.11 0.27
CA MET A 53 25.69 1.05 -0.19
C MET A 53 26.83 0.38 -0.98
N THR A 54 27.07 -0.90 -0.74
CA THR A 54 28.13 -1.69 -1.40
C THR A 54 27.70 -2.26 -2.76
N ASP A 55 26.41 -2.20 -3.09
CA ASP A 55 25.91 -2.77 -4.34
C ASP A 55 26.34 -1.97 -5.57
N VAL A 56 26.67 -2.72 -6.63
CA VAL A 56 26.89 -2.18 -7.98
C VAL A 56 25.91 -2.84 -8.93
N ILE A 57 25.07 -2.03 -9.56
CA ILE A 57 24.02 -2.49 -10.46
C ILE A 57 24.46 -2.24 -11.90
N THR A 58 24.31 -3.26 -12.76
CA THR A 58 24.60 -3.13 -14.19
C THR A 58 23.31 -3.13 -15.00
N LEU A 59 23.08 -2.07 -15.76
CA LEU A 59 21.94 -1.93 -16.68
C LEU A 59 22.42 -2.02 -18.13
N LYS A 60 21.68 -2.77 -18.94
CA LYS A 60 21.84 -2.84 -20.40
C LYS A 60 20.98 -1.79 -21.09
N THR A 61 21.20 -1.59 -22.38
CA THR A 61 20.41 -0.66 -23.18
C THR A 61 18.95 -1.10 -23.21
N GLY A 62 18.04 -0.21 -22.83
CA GLY A 62 16.61 -0.48 -22.74
C GLY A 62 16.14 -1.00 -21.37
N ASP A 63 17.06 -1.27 -20.44
CA ASP A 63 16.70 -1.61 -19.07
C ASP A 63 16.13 -0.41 -18.33
N MET A 64 15.19 -0.67 -17.43
CA MET A 64 14.64 0.32 -16.50
C MET A 64 14.82 -0.19 -15.07
N LEU A 65 15.27 0.69 -14.18
CA LEU A 65 15.28 0.49 -12.75
C LEU A 65 14.66 1.69 -12.05
N SER A 66 13.70 1.43 -11.16
CA SER A 66 13.08 2.41 -10.29
C SER A 66 13.20 1.98 -8.85
N LEU A 67 13.73 2.88 -8.01
CA LEU A 67 14.05 2.64 -6.61
C LEU A 67 13.33 3.66 -5.73
N ILE A 68 12.98 3.27 -4.51
CA ILE A 68 12.40 4.17 -3.51
C ILE A 68 13.20 4.15 -2.21
N ASP A 69 13.27 5.29 -1.52
CA ASP A 69 13.86 5.40 -0.18
C ASP A 69 12.81 5.49 0.93
N LYS A 70 13.28 5.46 2.19
CA LYS A 70 12.46 5.63 3.40
C LYS A 70 11.66 6.92 3.50
N ASN A 71 12.01 7.92 2.69
CA ASN A 71 11.33 9.21 2.65
C ASN A 71 10.26 9.26 1.55
N GLY A 72 10.09 8.18 0.77
CA GLY A 72 9.21 8.14 -0.39
C GLY A 72 9.80 8.84 -1.63
N SER A 73 11.12 9.09 -1.66
CA SER A 73 11.80 9.62 -2.84
C SER A 73 11.96 8.53 -3.89
N LEU A 74 11.65 8.85 -5.15
CA LEU A 74 11.84 7.98 -6.30
C LEU A 74 13.17 8.26 -7.00
N TYR A 75 13.86 7.22 -7.43
CA TYR A 75 15.09 7.29 -8.25
C TYR A 75 14.90 6.44 -9.50
N LYS A 76 15.20 6.99 -10.68
CA LYS A 76 14.93 6.32 -11.95
C LYS A 76 16.17 6.28 -12.83
N ILE A 77 16.57 5.07 -13.24
CA ILE A 77 17.65 4.84 -14.19
C ILE A 77 17.08 4.09 -15.40
N ASN A 78 17.32 4.63 -16.59
CA ASN A 78 16.92 4.04 -17.87
C ASN A 78 18.04 4.09 -18.92
N THR A 79 19.26 4.40 -18.47
CA THR A 79 20.46 4.43 -19.29
C THR A 79 21.32 3.23 -18.96
N SER A 80 22.03 2.73 -19.97
CA SER A 80 22.95 1.61 -19.78
C SER A 80 24.21 2.07 -19.04
N GLY A 81 24.74 1.20 -18.18
CA GLY A 81 25.90 1.54 -17.38
C GLY A 81 26.05 0.69 -16.13
N LYS A 82 27.10 0.99 -15.36
CA LYS A 82 27.33 0.44 -14.02
C LYS A 82 27.13 1.54 -13.00
N TYR A 83 26.27 1.30 -12.02
CA TYR A 83 25.83 2.29 -11.04
C TYR A 83 26.16 1.81 -9.63
N THR A 84 26.99 2.58 -8.94
CA THR A 84 27.18 2.51 -7.48
C THR A 84 25.99 3.16 -6.77
N TYR A 85 25.80 2.88 -5.48
CA TYR A 85 24.76 3.53 -4.66
C TYR A 85 24.74 5.05 -4.80
N LYS A 86 25.91 5.71 -4.74
CA LYS A 86 26.03 7.18 -4.88
C LYS A 86 25.53 7.67 -6.25
N GLN A 87 25.74 6.89 -7.30
CA GLN A 87 25.23 7.20 -8.63
C GLN A 87 23.74 6.90 -8.73
N LEU A 88 23.21 5.89 -8.05
CA LEU A 88 21.76 5.64 -8.01
C LEU A 88 21.03 6.82 -7.38
N ILE A 89 21.50 7.32 -6.23
CA ILE A 89 20.85 8.45 -5.54
C ILE A 89 20.98 9.79 -6.30
N SER A 90 21.96 9.94 -7.20
CA SER A 90 22.06 11.13 -8.04
C SER A 90 21.02 11.17 -9.17
N HIS A 91 20.34 10.05 -9.43
CA HIS A 91 19.22 9.96 -10.38
C HIS A 91 17.87 10.15 -9.67
N LYS A 92 17.86 11.00 -8.63
CA LYS A 92 16.63 11.37 -7.92
C LYS A 92 15.66 12.00 -8.91
N PHE A 93 14.44 11.51 -8.91
CA PHE A 93 13.39 12.05 -9.74
C PHE A 93 12.86 13.35 -9.14
N GLU A 94 12.98 14.46 -9.88
CA GLU A 94 12.51 15.79 -9.48
C GLU A 94 11.10 16.13 -10.00
N GLY A 95 10.24 15.13 -10.22
CA GLY A 95 8.84 15.39 -10.59
C GLY A 95 8.12 16.26 -9.56
N ASP A 96 6.98 16.84 -9.98
CA ASP A 96 6.12 17.67 -9.12
C ASP A 96 6.01 17.03 -7.74
N LYS A 97 6.38 17.77 -6.69
CA LYS A 97 6.55 17.24 -5.32
C LYS A 97 5.19 17.01 -4.64
N SER A 98 4.29 16.24 -5.24
CA SER A 98 3.02 15.98 -4.58
C SER A 98 3.29 15.21 -3.28
N SER A 99 2.80 15.74 -2.16
CA SER A 99 2.94 15.10 -0.85
C SER A 99 2.25 13.73 -0.83
N LEU A 100 1.25 13.52 -1.71
CA LEU A 100 0.52 12.28 -1.89
C LEU A 100 1.40 11.17 -2.49
N THR A 101 2.13 11.43 -3.58
CA THR A 101 3.04 10.42 -4.15
C THR A 101 4.16 10.05 -3.19
N SER A 102 4.72 11.03 -2.47
CA SER A 102 5.74 10.76 -1.45
C SER A 102 5.18 9.88 -0.33
N LYS A 103 3.94 10.15 0.13
CA LYS A 103 3.25 9.29 1.10
C LYS A 103 3.04 7.87 0.57
N TYR A 104 2.63 7.72 -0.68
CA TYR A 104 2.44 6.41 -1.31
C TYR A 104 3.75 5.62 -1.40
N PHE A 105 4.84 6.22 -1.91
CA PHE A 105 6.12 5.52 -1.98
C PHE A 105 6.71 5.24 -0.61
N LYS A 106 6.49 6.13 0.37
CA LYS A 106 6.86 5.86 1.76
C LYS A 106 6.12 4.65 2.31
N TYR A 107 4.80 4.59 2.13
CA TYR A 107 3.99 3.43 2.52
C TYR A 107 4.51 2.14 1.87
N LEU A 108 4.78 2.16 0.56
CA LEU A 108 5.36 1.00 -0.13
C LEU A 108 6.73 0.60 0.41
N TRP A 109 7.59 1.57 0.72
CA TRP A 109 8.90 1.29 1.30
C TRP A 109 8.75 0.62 2.66
N GLU A 110 7.83 1.12 3.50
CA GLU A 110 7.53 0.55 4.81
C GLU A 110 7.03 -0.90 4.67
N GLU A 111 6.04 -1.15 3.81
CA GLU A 111 5.52 -2.50 3.56
C GLU A 111 6.60 -3.48 3.08
N MET A 112 7.52 -3.03 2.21
CA MET A 112 8.58 -3.89 1.67
C MET A 112 9.74 -4.12 2.65
N THR A 113 9.97 -3.21 3.59
CA THR A 113 11.11 -3.28 4.54
C THR A 113 10.72 -3.80 5.93
N HIS A 114 9.46 -3.65 6.34
CA HIS A 114 8.94 -4.14 7.61
C HIS A 114 8.31 -5.55 7.52
N ALA A 115 8.47 -6.25 6.40
CA ALA A 115 8.01 -7.63 6.20
C ALA A 115 8.68 -8.68 7.13
N SER A 116 9.55 -8.27 8.07
CA SER A 116 9.97 -9.07 9.22
C SER A 116 9.73 -8.31 10.53
N GLY A 117 8.50 -8.33 11.02
CA GLY A 117 8.19 -8.05 12.42
C GLY A 117 7.90 -6.58 12.75
N SER A 118 6.65 -6.17 12.57
CA SER A 118 5.97 -5.42 13.61
C SER A 118 4.46 -5.57 13.43
N GLU A 119 3.85 -6.37 14.28
CA GLU A 119 2.49 -6.07 14.72
C GLU A 119 2.49 -4.62 15.19
N THR A 120 1.74 -3.77 14.49
CA THR A 120 1.45 -2.43 14.96
C THR A 120 0.63 -2.59 16.23
N ILE A 121 1.31 -2.59 17.39
CA ILE A 121 0.67 -2.37 18.69
C ILE A 121 0.19 -0.92 18.69
N ILE A 122 -0.98 -0.69 18.11
CA ILE A 122 -1.83 0.44 18.44
C ILE A 122 -2.57 0.00 19.70
N GLY A 123 -2.23 0.65 20.82
CA GLY A 123 -2.83 0.36 22.12
C GLY A 123 -4.36 0.39 22.07
N GLY A 124 -4.96 -0.73 22.48
CA GLY A 124 -6.36 -0.85 22.87
C GLY A 124 -7.37 -0.77 21.73
N VAL A 125 -7.66 -1.91 21.07
CA VAL A 125 -8.96 -2.61 21.00
C VAL A 125 -8.68 -3.95 20.29
N PHE A 126 -9.13 -5.06 20.88
CA PHE A 126 -9.13 -6.37 20.24
C PHE A 126 -9.96 -6.29 18.95
N ARG A 127 -9.33 -6.29 17.78
CA ARG A 127 -10.02 -6.28 16.48
C ARG A 127 -10.04 -7.72 15.98
N GLY A 128 -11.22 -8.34 16.02
CA GLY A 128 -11.47 -9.54 15.22
C GLY A 128 -11.04 -9.25 13.78
N GLU A 129 -10.37 -10.22 13.17
CA GLU A 129 -9.74 -10.09 11.85
C GLU A 129 -10.68 -9.39 10.87
N ASN A 130 -10.18 -8.34 10.20
CA ASN A 130 -10.94 -7.56 9.23
C ASN A 130 -11.21 -8.45 8.02
N LEU A 131 -12.31 -9.21 8.05
CA LEU A 131 -12.72 -10.09 6.96
C LEU A 131 -12.92 -9.28 5.68
N MET A 132 -13.47 -8.07 5.77
CA MET A 132 -13.86 -7.25 4.62
C MET A 132 -12.67 -6.69 3.83
N ARG A 133 -12.59 -7.02 2.54
CA ARG A 133 -11.51 -6.58 1.63
C ARG A 133 -11.93 -5.49 0.64
N PHE A 134 -13.10 -5.60 0.03
CA PHE A 134 -13.58 -4.63 -0.96
C PHE A 134 -15.12 -4.57 -0.96
N PRO A 135 -15.75 -3.38 -1.10
CA PRO A 135 -15.14 -2.05 -1.06
C PRO A 135 -14.44 -1.76 0.28
N ILE A 136 -13.31 -1.04 0.25
CA ILE A 136 -12.68 -0.56 1.47
C ILE A 136 -13.56 0.47 2.16
N ASP A 137 -13.33 0.69 3.46
CA ASP A 137 -14.07 1.69 4.20
C ASP A 137 -13.87 3.11 3.61
N SER A 138 -14.94 3.91 3.61
CA SER A 138 -15.03 5.25 3.03
C SER A 138 -14.71 5.33 1.52
N ALA A 139 -14.87 4.24 0.76
CA ALA A 139 -14.60 4.26 -0.68
C ALA A 139 -15.67 5.02 -1.50
N LEU A 140 -15.26 5.67 -2.57
CA LEU A 140 -16.10 6.17 -3.66
C LEU A 140 -16.03 5.17 -4.82
N VAL A 141 -17.12 4.47 -5.10
CA VAL A 141 -17.18 3.38 -6.07
C VAL A 141 -17.99 3.81 -7.29
N VAL A 142 -17.42 3.68 -8.50
CA VAL A 142 -18.18 3.73 -9.75
C VAL A 142 -18.16 2.34 -10.40
N SER A 143 -19.31 1.69 -10.52
CA SER A 143 -19.38 0.40 -11.22
C SER A 143 -20.80 0.09 -11.69
N SER A 144 -20.92 -0.67 -12.77
CA SER A 144 -22.18 -1.32 -13.17
C SER A 144 -22.45 -2.61 -12.39
N LYS A 145 -21.42 -3.16 -11.73
CA LYS A 145 -21.48 -4.35 -10.89
C LYS A 145 -20.58 -4.17 -9.67
N VAL A 146 -21.17 -3.85 -8.52
CA VAL A 146 -20.44 -3.69 -7.27
C VAL A 146 -20.08 -5.08 -6.75
N LYS A 147 -18.77 -5.34 -6.67
CA LYS A 147 -18.23 -6.56 -6.08
C LYS A 147 -18.00 -6.32 -4.58
N PHE A 148 -18.28 -7.33 -3.78
CA PHE A 148 -17.96 -7.39 -2.37
C PHE A 148 -17.07 -8.61 -2.14
N THR A 149 -15.97 -8.45 -1.41
CA THR A 149 -15.03 -9.55 -1.14
C THR A 149 -14.54 -9.52 0.29
N TRP A 150 -14.37 -10.71 0.89
CA TRP A 150 -13.84 -10.88 2.23
C TRP A 150 -12.92 -12.10 2.33
N ASP A 151 -12.15 -12.20 3.40
CA ASP A 151 -11.34 -13.37 3.71
C ASP A 151 -12.19 -14.51 4.25
N ILE A 152 -11.80 -15.74 3.93
CA ILE A 152 -12.49 -16.95 4.42
C ILE A 152 -11.81 -17.40 5.72
N ASP A 153 -12.60 -17.57 6.75
CA ASP A 153 -12.26 -18.41 7.89
C ASP A 153 -12.44 -19.90 7.51
N SER A 154 -11.34 -20.65 7.57
CA SER A 154 -11.30 -22.08 7.26
C SER A 154 -12.27 -22.95 8.08
N ALA A 155 -12.71 -22.48 9.24
CA ALA A 155 -13.69 -23.18 10.08
C ALA A 155 -15.15 -22.95 9.66
N SER A 156 -15.41 -21.93 8.84
CA SER A 156 -16.75 -21.45 8.53
C SER A 156 -17.19 -21.85 7.11
N THR A 157 -18.32 -22.55 7.01
CA THR A 157 -18.85 -23.07 5.73
C THR A 157 -19.91 -22.17 5.10
N THR A 158 -20.42 -21.20 5.86
CA THR A 158 -21.48 -20.28 5.42
C THR A 158 -21.20 -18.90 6.01
N TYR A 159 -21.43 -17.89 5.18
CA TYR A 159 -21.30 -16.48 5.47
C TYR A 159 -22.61 -15.76 5.16
N TYR A 160 -22.88 -14.72 5.93
CA TYR A 160 -24.02 -13.85 5.78
C TYR A 160 -23.52 -12.45 5.46
N PHE A 161 -23.83 -12.02 4.24
CA PHE A 161 -23.52 -10.69 3.75
C PHE A 161 -24.68 -9.75 4.08
N PHE A 162 -24.35 -8.58 4.60
CA PHE A 162 -25.28 -7.52 4.93
C PHE A 162 -24.87 -6.24 4.20
N LEU A 163 -25.84 -5.58 3.58
CA LEU A 163 -25.67 -4.29 2.92
C LEU A 163 -26.81 -3.38 3.32
N ARG A 164 -26.49 -2.22 3.91
CA ARG A 164 -27.47 -1.21 4.30
C ARG A 164 -27.26 0.04 3.45
N ASN A 165 -28.33 0.53 2.84
CA ASN A 165 -28.40 1.87 2.27
C ASN A 165 -28.63 2.86 3.43
N ILE A 166 -27.73 3.81 3.62
CA ILE A 166 -27.73 4.68 4.81
C ILE A 166 -28.87 5.70 4.73
N GLU A 167 -29.21 6.18 3.52
CA GLU A 167 -30.24 7.20 3.33
C GLU A 167 -31.66 6.63 3.43
N THR A 168 -31.88 5.41 2.91
CA THR A 168 -33.22 4.78 2.92
C THR A 168 -33.41 3.82 4.09
N HIS A 169 -32.34 3.51 4.83
CA HIS A 169 -32.29 2.46 5.85
C HIS A 169 -32.68 1.05 5.36
N THR A 170 -32.69 0.82 4.04
CA THR A 170 -32.97 -0.48 3.45
C THR A 170 -31.83 -1.45 3.72
N LEU A 171 -32.13 -2.64 4.25
CA LEU A 171 -31.16 -3.70 4.52
C LEU A 171 -31.36 -4.88 3.55
N LEU A 172 -30.31 -5.23 2.83
CA LEU A 172 -30.19 -6.48 2.08
C LEU A 172 -29.35 -7.47 2.89
N ARG A 173 -29.83 -8.72 2.96
CA ARG A 173 -29.11 -9.83 3.58
C ARG A 173 -29.07 -11.03 2.65
N LEU A 174 -27.89 -11.61 2.46
CA LEU A 174 -27.67 -12.76 1.59
C LEU A 174 -26.83 -13.81 2.31
N ALA A 175 -27.19 -15.09 2.16
CA ALA A 175 -26.35 -16.20 2.60
C ALA A 175 -25.50 -16.69 1.42
N THR A 176 -24.25 -17.02 1.68
CA THR A 176 -23.30 -17.53 0.69
C THR A 176 -22.29 -18.45 1.35
N ASN A 177 -21.63 -19.32 0.59
CA ASN A 177 -20.55 -20.19 1.05
C ASN A 177 -19.19 -19.80 0.47
N GLY A 178 -19.13 -18.69 -0.26
CA GLY A 178 -17.91 -18.15 -0.85
C GLY A 178 -17.35 -16.94 -0.10
N SER A 179 -16.35 -16.31 -0.72
CA SER A 179 -15.70 -15.07 -0.27
C SER A 179 -16.13 -13.83 -1.05
N GLU A 180 -17.12 -13.97 -1.94
CA GLU A 180 -17.58 -12.86 -2.77
C GLU A 180 -19.08 -12.85 -3.01
N VAL A 181 -19.61 -11.64 -3.15
CA VAL A 181 -20.95 -11.35 -3.66
C VAL A 181 -20.82 -10.24 -4.68
N SER A 182 -21.57 -10.33 -5.79
CA SER A 182 -21.62 -9.26 -6.79
C SER A 182 -23.07 -8.83 -6.99
N LEU A 183 -23.32 -7.53 -6.91
CA LEU A 183 -24.63 -6.94 -7.14
C LEU A 183 -24.55 -5.97 -8.32
N PHE A 184 -25.45 -6.13 -9.28
CA PHE A 184 -25.58 -5.18 -10.39
C PHE A 184 -26.16 -3.86 -9.91
N LYS A 185 -25.78 -2.76 -10.58
CA LYS A 185 -26.21 -1.39 -10.24
C LYS A 185 -27.73 -1.23 -10.28
N GLU A 186 -28.42 -2.06 -11.06
CA GLU A 186 -29.88 -2.11 -11.18
C GLU A 186 -30.56 -2.77 -9.98
N ASN A 187 -29.81 -3.34 -9.03
CA ASN A 187 -30.39 -3.87 -7.80
C ASN A 187 -31.15 -2.75 -7.06
N PRO A 188 -32.41 -2.98 -6.62
CA PRO A 188 -33.23 -1.95 -5.97
C PRO A 188 -32.63 -1.31 -4.72
N ILE A 189 -31.64 -1.95 -4.07
CA ILE A 189 -30.95 -1.35 -2.94
C ILE A 189 -30.11 -0.13 -3.36
N PHE A 190 -29.62 -0.10 -4.60
CA PHE A 190 -28.70 0.92 -5.06
C PHE A 190 -29.41 2.14 -5.63
N ASN A 191 -28.99 3.30 -5.14
CA ASN A 191 -29.26 4.60 -5.74
C ASN A 191 -27.91 5.28 -5.97
N THR A 192 -27.71 5.88 -7.15
CA THR A 192 -26.47 6.61 -7.42
C THR A 192 -26.45 7.90 -6.60
N GLY A 193 -25.32 8.21 -5.97
CA GLY A 193 -25.14 9.31 -5.03
C GLY A 193 -25.33 8.91 -3.56
N ASN A 194 -25.92 7.73 -3.30
CA ASN A 194 -26.13 7.24 -1.95
C ASN A 194 -24.87 6.61 -1.35
N SER A 195 -24.84 6.61 -0.03
CA SER A 195 -23.87 5.93 0.80
C SER A 195 -24.45 4.65 1.37
N PHE A 196 -23.59 3.67 1.45
CA PHE A 196 -23.88 2.32 1.84
C PHE A 196 -22.88 1.90 2.89
N GLU A 197 -23.27 0.91 3.65
CA GLU A 197 -22.36 0.22 4.53
C GLU A 197 -22.61 -1.27 4.44
N TRP A 198 -21.56 -2.05 4.62
CA TRP A 198 -21.64 -3.49 4.48
C TRP A 198 -20.76 -4.19 5.51
N PHE A 199 -21.14 -5.42 5.83
CA PHE A 199 -20.31 -6.33 6.60
C PHE A 199 -20.67 -7.78 6.30
N VAL A 200 -19.82 -8.67 6.77
CA VAL A 200 -19.99 -10.12 6.65
C VAL A 200 -19.85 -10.75 8.02
N ASP A 201 -20.70 -11.74 8.28
CA ASP A 201 -20.70 -12.51 9.52
C ASP A 201 -20.87 -14.01 9.24
N THR A 202 -20.49 -14.84 10.19
CA THR A 202 -20.77 -16.28 10.19
C THR A 202 -22.12 -16.58 10.86
N GLU A 203 -22.67 -15.62 11.61
CA GLU A 203 -24.00 -15.71 12.20
C GLU A 203 -25.10 -15.14 11.29
N ALA A 204 -26.25 -15.83 11.20
CA ALA A 204 -27.37 -15.38 10.38
C ALA A 204 -28.11 -14.15 10.95
N PHE A 205 -28.04 -13.97 12.27
CA PHE A 205 -28.75 -12.93 13.03
C PHE A 205 -27.82 -12.29 14.09
N PRO A 206 -26.72 -11.66 13.67
CA PRO A 206 -25.82 -11.01 14.60
C PRO A 206 -26.46 -9.75 15.19
N ASN A 207 -25.98 -9.33 16.37
CA ASN A 207 -26.30 -8.00 16.88
C ASN A 207 -25.58 -6.92 16.06
N LEU A 208 -26.34 -6.24 15.19
CA LEU A 208 -25.81 -5.23 14.26
C LEU A 208 -25.18 -4.02 14.96
N ASP A 209 -25.66 -3.66 16.16
CA ASP A 209 -25.18 -2.47 16.88
C ASP A 209 -23.73 -2.61 17.37
N ASN A 210 -23.24 -3.85 17.45
CA ASN A 210 -21.89 -4.18 17.91
C ASN A 210 -20.94 -4.55 16.76
N LYS A 211 -21.36 -4.39 15.50
CA LYS A 211 -20.55 -4.79 14.33
C LYS A 211 -19.90 -3.56 13.69
N THR A 212 -18.70 -3.77 13.17
CA THR A 212 -17.98 -2.76 12.39
C THR A 212 -18.34 -2.95 10.93
N PHE A 213 -18.87 -1.90 10.31
CA PHE A 213 -19.19 -1.88 8.89
C PHE A 213 -18.12 -1.13 8.11
N HIS A 214 -17.91 -1.52 6.86
CA HIS A 214 -17.22 -0.69 5.88
C HIS A 214 -18.24 0.16 5.13
N GLY A 215 -18.04 1.47 5.09
CA GLY A 215 -18.83 2.41 4.31
C GLY A 215 -18.31 2.57 2.87
N PHE A 216 -19.19 2.83 1.91
CA PHE A 216 -18.82 3.31 0.58
C PHE A 216 -19.94 4.13 -0.04
N THR A 217 -19.62 5.04 -0.95
CA THR A 217 -20.59 5.84 -1.72
C THR A 217 -20.57 5.38 -3.16
N LEU A 218 -21.75 5.09 -3.72
CA LEU A 218 -21.89 4.75 -5.13
C LEU A 218 -21.99 6.02 -5.96
N ILE A 219 -20.95 6.35 -6.71
CA ILE A 219 -20.89 7.57 -7.53
C ILE A 219 -21.08 7.27 -9.03
N ASP A 220 -21.42 8.29 -9.81
CA ASP A 220 -21.44 8.18 -11.26
C ASP A 220 -20.06 8.46 -11.89
N ARG A 221 -20.00 8.26 -13.20
CA ARG A 221 -18.77 8.48 -13.96
C ARG A 221 -18.35 9.95 -13.97
N ALA A 222 -19.27 10.90 -13.96
CA ALA A 222 -18.92 12.32 -13.99
C ALA A 222 -18.29 12.74 -12.66
N ALA A 223 -18.86 12.31 -11.53
CA ALA A 223 -18.31 12.48 -10.20
C ALA A 223 -16.95 11.79 -10.06
N TYR A 224 -16.78 10.60 -10.63
CA TYR A 224 -15.49 9.90 -10.64
C TYR A 224 -14.40 10.72 -11.34
N GLU A 225 -14.64 11.16 -12.58
CA GLU A 225 -13.65 11.94 -13.33
C GLU A 225 -13.37 13.28 -12.64
N SER A 226 -14.39 13.94 -12.09
CA SER A 226 -14.21 15.16 -11.29
C SER A 226 -13.32 14.92 -10.07
N LYS A 227 -13.51 13.81 -9.34
CA LYS A 227 -12.70 13.48 -8.17
C LYS A 227 -11.29 13.08 -8.56
N LYS A 228 -11.14 12.39 -9.69
CA LYS A 228 -9.85 11.96 -10.24
C LYS A 228 -8.94 13.13 -10.59
N GLU A 229 -9.48 14.27 -11.00
CA GLU A 229 -8.67 15.48 -11.27
C GLU A 229 -7.93 15.98 -10.03
N GLU A 230 -8.43 15.74 -8.81
CA GLU A 230 -7.71 16.05 -7.57
C GLU A 230 -6.40 15.24 -7.45
N PHE A 231 -6.32 14.08 -8.11
CA PHE A 231 -5.16 13.19 -8.14
C PHE A 231 -4.29 13.34 -9.38
N LYS A 232 -4.54 14.33 -10.25
CA LYS A 232 -3.83 14.49 -11.53
C LYS A 232 -2.30 14.52 -11.40
N SER A 233 -1.77 15.21 -10.38
CA SER A 233 -0.32 15.23 -10.12
C SER A 233 0.20 13.84 -9.78
N VAL A 234 -0.49 13.15 -8.87
CA VAL A 234 -0.15 11.77 -8.45
C VAL A 234 -0.18 10.83 -9.64
N ILE A 235 -1.25 10.86 -10.44
CA ILE A 235 -1.40 10.03 -11.64
C ILE A 235 -0.25 10.28 -12.62
N LYS A 236 0.09 11.55 -12.89
CA LYS A 236 1.21 11.92 -13.76
C LYS A 236 2.53 11.35 -13.22
N GLU A 237 2.79 11.48 -11.93
CA GLU A 237 4.00 10.99 -11.29
C GLU A 237 4.09 9.45 -11.33
N LEU A 238 2.98 8.74 -11.06
CA LEU A 238 2.92 7.29 -11.15
C LEU A 238 3.13 6.79 -12.59
N LYS A 239 2.57 7.47 -13.60
CA LYS A 239 2.87 7.15 -15.01
C LYS A 239 4.35 7.29 -15.32
N ILE A 240 4.98 8.36 -14.83
CA ILE A 240 6.42 8.58 -15.02
C ILE A 240 7.24 7.52 -14.27
N ALA A 241 6.79 7.06 -13.10
CA ALA A 241 7.34 5.93 -12.37
C ALA A 241 7.14 4.57 -13.09
N GLY A 242 6.47 4.58 -14.24
CA GLY A 242 6.31 3.43 -15.12
C GLY A 242 5.09 2.58 -14.81
N LEU A 243 4.14 3.07 -14.00
CA LEU A 243 2.89 2.36 -13.74
C LEU A 243 1.94 2.50 -14.94
N THR A 244 1.26 1.40 -15.22
CA THR A 244 0.15 1.32 -16.18
C THR A 244 -1.09 2.01 -15.63
N ASP A 245 -2.03 2.37 -16.51
CA ASP A 245 -3.30 2.96 -16.08
C ASP A 245 -4.03 2.02 -15.09
N GLN A 246 -4.00 0.71 -15.31
CA GLN A 246 -4.62 -0.27 -14.41
C GLN A 246 -3.97 -0.28 -13.01
N GLU A 247 -2.64 -0.28 -12.93
CA GLU A 247 -1.93 -0.18 -11.64
C GLU A 247 -2.28 1.13 -10.92
N ILE A 248 -2.46 2.22 -11.66
CA ILE A 248 -2.84 3.51 -11.10
C ILE A 248 -4.27 3.48 -10.57
N GLU A 249 -5.24 2.93 -11.31
CA GLU A 249 -6.61 2.78 -10.80
C GLU A 249 -6.64 1.93 -9.51
N GLN A 250 -5.86 0.85 -9.46
CA GLN A 250 -5.72 0.03 -8.25
C GLN A 250 -5.23 0.87 -7.06
N ILE A 251 -4.19 1.68 -7.26
CA ILE A 251 -3.65 2.56 -6.21
C ILE A 251 -4.66 3.61 -5.78
N LEU A 252 -5.37 4.22 -6.73
CA LEU A 252 -6.44 5.18 -6.45
C LEU A 252 -7.50 4.56 -5.55
N CYS A 253 -7.87 3.31 -5.82
CA CYS A 253 -8.84 2.58 -5.02
C CYS A 253 -8.28 2.19 -3.65
N GLU A 254 -7.15 1.51 -3.58
CA GLU A 254 -6.60 0.94 -2.33
C GLU A 254 -6.07 2.01 -1.37
N THR A 255 -5.49 3.09 -1.89
CA THR A 255 -4.85 4.13 -1.06
C THR A 255 -5.77 5.32 -0.81
N TYR A 256 -6.59 5.68 -1.81
CA TYR A 256 -7.38 6.92 -1.77
C TYR A 256 -8.89 6.69 -1.82
N GLY A 257 -9.32 5.42 -1.83
CA GLY A 257 -10.74 5.05 -1.85
C GLY A 257 -11.46 5.39 -3.15
N LEU A 258 -10.77 5.79 -4.22
CA LEU A 258 -11.42 6.13 -5.50
C LEU A 258 -11.38 4.92 -6.44
N CYS A 259 -12.49 4.18 -6.50
CA CYS A 259 -12.56 2.85 -7.11
C CYS A 259 -13.44 2.82 -8.38
N LYS A 260 -12.97 2.12 -9.41
CA LYS A 260 -13.61 1.98 -10.73
C LYS A 260 -13.63 0.53 -11.21
#